data_AF-X1NU35-F1
#
_entry.id   AF-X1NU35-F1
#
_cell.length_a   1.000
_cell.length_b   1.000
_cell.length_c   1.000
_cell.angle_alpha   90.00
_cell.angle_beta   90.00
_cell.angle_gamma   90.00
#
_symmetry.space_group_name_H-M   'P 1'
#
loop_
_entity.id
_entity.type
_entity.pdbx_description
1 polymer ?
#
loop_
_entity_poly.entity_id
_entity_poly.type
_entity_poly.pdbx_seq_one_letter_code
_entity_poly.pdbx_strand_id
1 'polypeptide(L)'
;MPLFAQAEGVSRSSVILIDNSYSMGYMREGESLFALAKKVARRILKMTKRGDRAALFLISDEVKPLVSYLTDDKQILWERLEKGTLSFRPTNLLPGISQAYKILLISPQESETGQ
;
A
#
# COMPACT_ATOMS: atom_id res chain seq x y z
N MET A 1 -11.54 -38.17 7.25
CA MET A 1 -11.76 -36.99 6.40
C MET A 1 -10.41 -36.34 6.17
N PRO A 2 -9.94 -36.12 4.93
CA PRO A 2 -8.63 -35.51 4.74
C PRO A 2 -8.74 -34.01 5.03
N LEU A 3 -7.87 -33.58 5.94
CA LEU A 3 -7.54 -32.22 6.31
C LEU A 3 -6.80 -31.59 5.13
N PHE A 4 -7.52 -30.93 4.22
CA PHE A 4 -6.88 -30.10 3.21
C PHE A 4 -6.36 -28.84 3.90
N ALA A 5 -5.16 -28.93 4.48
CA ALA A 5 -4.31 -27.75 4.56
C ALA A 5 -4.04 -27.34 3.10
N GLN A 6 -4.78 -26.33 2.62
CA GLN A 6 -4.33 -25.59 1.45
C GLN A 6 -2.89 -25.20 1.74
N ALA A 7 -1.95 -25.58 0.87
CA ALA A 7 -0.61 -25.04 0.92
C ALA A 7 -0.75 -23.52 0.96
N GLU A 8 -0.42 -22.92 2.11
CA GLU A 8 -0.48 -21.48 2.26
C GLU A 8 0.50 -20.90 1.23
N GLY A 9 -0.06 -20.24 0.21
CA GLY A 9 0.78 -19.52 -0.74
C GLY A 9 1.61 -18.50 0.04
N VAL A 10 2.89 -18.36 -0.34
CA VAL A 10 3.86 -17.46 0.30
C VAL A 10 3.21 -16.12 0.66
N SER A 11 3.25 -15.79 1.96
CA SER A 11 2.65 -14.56 2.46
C SER A 11 3.39 -13.35 1.88
N ARG A 12 2.66 -12.39 1.28
CA ARG A 12 3.27 -11.25 0.62
C ARG A 12 3.25 -10.02 1.51
N SER A 13 4.41 -9.37 1.66
CA SER A 13 4.50 -8.01 2.20
C SER A 13 4.50 -6.99 1.06
N SER A 14 3.73 -5.92 1.18
CA SER A 14 3.61 -4.88 0.14
C SER A 14 3.60 -3.48 0.72
N VAL A 15 4.15 -2.51 -0.01
CA VAL A 15 4.01 -1.09 0.33
C VAL A 15 3.31 -0.40 -0.83
N ILE A 16 2.16 0.19 -0.57
CA ILE A 16 1.37 0.92 -1.56
C ILE A 16 1.72 2.41 -1.43
N LEU A 17 2.33 2.95 -2.49
CA LEU A 17 2.62 4.37 -2.60
C LEU A 17 1.62 4.99 -3.58
N ILE A 18 0.93 6.05 -3.16
CA ILE A 18 -0.04 6.77 -3.99
C ILE A 18 0.47 8.18 -4.21
N ASP A 19 0.72 8.55 -5.46
CA ASP A 19 1.03 9.93 -5.81
C ASP A 19 -0.15 10.85 -5.43
N ASN A 20 0.11 11.86 -4.61
CA ASN A 20 -0.83 12.90 -4.23
C ASN A 20 -0.34 14.31 -4.58
N SER A 21 0.60 14.43 -5.52
CA SER A 21 1.11 15.70 -6.06
C SER A 21 0.03 16.55 -6.73
N TYR A 22 0.37 17.82 -7.01
CA TYR A 22 -0.53 18.79 -7.65
C TYR A 22 -1.16 18.27 -8.94
N SER A 23 -0.40 17.60 -9.81
CA SER A 23 -0.91 17.03 -11.07
C SER A 23 -1.96 15.95 -10.86
N MET A 24 -2.00 15.30 -9.69
CA MET A 24 -3.04 14.33 -9.39
C MET A 24 -4.42 14.98 -9.13
N GLY A 25 -4.47 16.32 -9.09
CA GLY A 25 -5.70 17.09 -9.07
C GLY A 25 -6.38 17.24 -10.43
N TYR A 26 -5.73 16.88 -11.54
CA TYR A 26 -6.36 16.92 -12.86
C TYR A 26 -7.62 16.07 -12.90
N MET A 27 -8.67 16.62 -13.52
CA MET A 27 -9.96 15.96 -13.64
C MET A 27 -10.02 15.13 -14.93
N ARG A 28 -10.49 13.89 -14.81
CA ARG A 28 -10.80 13.00 -15.92
C ARG A 28 -12.18 12.40 -15.68
N GLU A 29 -13.09 12.59 -16.62
CA GLU A 29 -14.46 12.03 -16.55
C GLU A 29 -15.20 12.40 -15.24
N GLY A 30 -14.97 13.61 -14.72
CA GLY A 30 -15.62 14.10 -13.50
C GLY A 30 -14.95 13.72 -12.18
N GLU A 31 -13.81 13.02 -12.21
CA GLU A 31 -13.04 12.65 -11.01
C GLU A 31 -11.57 13.06 -11.11
N SER A 32 -10.94 13.37 -9.99
CA SER A 32 -9.50 13.66 -9.99
C SER A 32 -8.68 12.38 -10.21
N LEU A 33 -7.52 12.50 -10.83
CA LEU A 33 -6.57 11.38 -10.96
C LEU A 33 -6.23 10.76 -9.59
N PHE A 34 -6.16 11.56 -8.53
CA PHE A 34 -5.99 11.08 -7.16
C PHE A 34 -7.14 10.21 -6.67
N ALA A 35 -8.39 10.60 -6.94
CA ALA A 35 -9.56 9.80 -6.60
C ALA A 35 -9.54 8.45 -7.35
N LEU A 36 -9.17 8.47 -8.63
CA LEU A 36 -8.99 7.25 -9.43
C LEU A 36 -7.87 6.35 -8.87
N ALA A 37 -6.73 6.93 -8.47
CA ALA A 37 -5.64 6.19 -7.85
C ALA A 37 -6.06 5.53 -6.54
N LYS A 38 -6.84 6.22 -5.68
CA LYS A 38 -7.42 5.64 -4.47
C LYS A 38 -8.36 4.46 -4.78
N LYS A 39 -9.18 4.55 -5.82
CA LYS A 39 -10.03 3.42 -6.25
C LYS A 39 -9.21 2.20 -6.67
N VAL A 40 -8.11 2.41 -7.40
CA VAL A 40 -7.18 1.34 -7.78
C VAL A 40 -6.50 0.74 -6.55
N ALA A 41 -5.99 1.57 -5.65
CA ALA A 41 -5.39 1.11 -4.39
C ALA A 41 -6.38 0.27 -3.56
N ARG A 42 -7.65 0.69 -3.47
CA ARG A 42 -8.71 -0.07 -2.82
C ARG A 42 -8.94 -1.43 -3.47
N ARG A 43 -8.89 -1.52 -4.81
CA ARG A 43 -9.00 -2.78 -5.54
C ARG A 43 -7.82 -3.71 -5.24
N ILE A 44 -6.59 -3.18 -5.21
CA ILE A 44 -5.39 -3.94 -4.84
C ILE A 44 -5.54 -4.50 -3.43
N LEU A 45 -5.95 -3.67 -2.46
CA LEU A 45 -6.18 -4.10 -1.08
C LEU A 45 -7.24 -5.20 -0.96
N LYS A 46 -8.31 -5.16 -1.77
CA LYS A 46 -9.34 -6.23 -1.80
C LYS A 46 -8.80 -7.56 -2.32
N MET A 47 -7.77 -7.54 -3.17
CA MET A 47 -7.18 -8.75 -3.76
C MET A 47 -6.12 -9.40 -2.86
N THR A 48 -5.75 -8.78 -1.74
CA THR A 48 -4.82 -9.36 -0.77
C THR A 48 -5.42 -10.63 -0.16
N LYS A 49 -4.61 -11.68 0.02
CA LYS A 49 -5.04 -12.93 0.65
C LYS A 49 -4.95 -12.84 2.18
N ARG A 50 -5.37 -13.89 2.88
CA ARG A 50 -5.07 -14.03 4.32
C ARG A 50 -3.54 -14.20 4.46
N GLY A 51 -2.93 -13.53 5.44
CA GLY A 51 -1.47 -13.52 5.63
C GLY A 51 -0.72 -12.46 4.83
N ASP A 52 -1.32 -11.89 3.78
CA ASP A 52 -0.74 -10.71 3.10
C ASP A 52 -0.74 -9.51 4.04
N ARG A 53 0.37 -8.78 4.07
CA ARG A 53 0.51 -7.55 4.86
C ARG A 53 0.81 -6.36 3.95
N ALA A 54 0.24 -5.21 4.27
CA ALA A 54 0.49 -3.99 3.52
C ALA A 54 0.76 -2.78 4.43
N ALA A 55 1.56 -1.85 3.92
CA ALA A 55 1.71 -0.48 4.42
C ALA A 55 1.24 0.51 3.33
N LEU A 56 0.86 1.72 3.72
CA LEU A 56 0.20 2.68 2.82
C LEU A 56 0.71 4.11 3.05
N PHE A 57 1.09 4.77 1.96
CA PHE A 57 1.64 6.13 1.98
C PHE A 57 1.07 6.97 0.85
N LEU A 58 0.94 8.27 1.10
CA LEU A 58 0.83 9.28 0.07
C LEU A 58 2.21 9.87 -0.20
N ILE A 59 2.53 10.13 -1.47
CA ILE A 59 3.82 10.66 -1.89
C ILE A 59 3.65 11.87 -2.82
N SER A 60 4.42 12.90 -2.55
CA SER A 60 4.62 14.07 -3.41
C SER A 60 6.10 14.45 -3.31
N ASP A 61 6.46 15.66 -2.90
CA ASP A 61 7.82 16.00 -2.46
C ASP A 61 8.10 15.57 -1.01
N GLU A 62 7.04 15.14 -0.31
CA GLU A 62 7.05 14.56 1.02
C GLU A 62 6.44 13.16 1.04
N VAL A 63 6.77 12.39 2.08
CA VAL A 63 6.17 11.09 2.37
C VAL A 63 5.20 11.25 3.53
N LYS A 64 3.90 11.09 3.26
CA LYS A 64 2.86 11.17 4.27
C LYS A 64 2.33 9.77 4.59
N PRO A 65 2.61 9.22 5.80
CA PRO A 65 2.12 7.91 6.17
C PRO A 65 0.60 7.92 6.35
N LEU A 66 -0.07 6.93 5.77
CA LEU A 66 -1.46 6.59 6.09
C LEU A 66 -1.52 5.40 7.05
N VAL A 67 -0.69 4.38 6.79
CA VAL A 67 -0.37 3.26 7.68
C VAL A 67 1.12 2.97 7.52
N SER A 68 1.91 3.28 8.56
CA SER A 68 3.39 3.29 8.48
C SER A 68 4.07 1.94 8.73
N TYR A 69 3.29 0.88 8.95
CA TYR A 69 3.77 -0.45 9.28
C TYR A 69 3.02 -1.51 8.45
N LEU A 70 3.63 -2.68 8.29
CA LEU A 70 3.01 -3.81 7.61
C LEU A 70 1.91 -4.41 8.48
N THR A 71 0.68 -4.41 7.98
CA THR A 71 -0.49 -4.97 8.68
C THR A 71 -1.34 -5.81 7.75
N ASP A 72 -1.97 -6.86 8.27
CA ASP A 72 -3.01 -7.65 7.60
C ASP A 72 -4.43 -7.13 7.90
N ASP A 73 -4.55 -6.14 8.80
CA ASP A 73 -5.79 -5.43 9.07
C ASP A 73 -6.20 -4.58 7.84
N LYS A 74 -7.12 -5.12 7.05
CA LYS A 74 -7.64 -4.46 5.85
C LYS A 74 -8.55 -3.29 6.19
N GLN A 75 -9.18 -3.30 7.36
CA GLN A 75 -10.11 -2.25 7.76
C GLN A 75 -9.35 -0.95 8.02
N ILE A 76 -8.25 -1.00 8.78
CA ILE A 76 -7.43 0.20 9.01
C ILE A 76 -6.85 0.74 7.69
N LEU A 77 -6.41 -0.13 6.78
CA LEU A 77 -5.89 0.29 5.46
C LEU A 77 -6.96 1.00 4.64
N TRP A 78 -8.21 0.52 4.64
CA TRP A 78 -9.32 1.17 3.95
C TRP A 78 -9.70 2.50 4.57
N GLU A 79 -9.89 2.56 5.88
CA GLU A 79 -10.29 3.79 6.57
C GLU A 79 -9.25 4.90 6.38
N ARG A 80 -7.96 4.55 6.39
CA ARG A 80 -6.86 5.49 6.19
C ARG A 80 -6.74 5.92 4.73
N LEU A 81 -6.95 5.00 3.78
CA LEU A 81 -7.02 5.33 2.36
C LEU A 81 -8.11 6.36 2.08
N GLU A 82 -9.33 6.14 2.59
CA GLU A 82 -10.47 7.03 2.37
C GLU A 82 -10.20 8.44 2.92
N LYS A 83 -9.51 8.57 4.06
CA LYS A 83 -9.11 9.86 4.66
C LYS A 83 -7.93 10.54 3.95
N GLY A 84 -7.25 9.85 3.03
CA GLY A 84 -6.13 10.42 2.26
C GLY A 84 -6.57 11.59 1.38
N THR A 85 -5.80 12.68 1.41
CA THR A 85 -6.08 13.95 0.72
C THR A 85 -5.04 14.26 -0.35
N LEU A 86 -5.49 14.93 -1.41
CA LEU A 86 -4.61 15.53 -2.41
C LEU A 86 -3.70 16.58 -1.75
N SER A 87 -2.48 16.73 -2.23
CA SER A 87 -1.59 17.83 -1.91
C SER A 87 -1.42 18.76 -3.12
N PHE A 88 -0.92 19.97 -2.88
CA PHE A 88 -0.58 20.92 -3.94
C PHE A 88 0.94 21.02 -4.14
N ARG A 89 1.65 19.92 -3.88
CA ARG A 89 3.11 19.82 -3.91
C ARG A 89 3.62 19.18 -5.21
N PRO A 90 4.86 19.44 -5.63
CA PRO A 90 5.45 18.79 -6.78
C PRO A 90 5.72 17.29 -6.52
N THR A 91 6.02 16.52 -7.56
CA THR A 91 6.31 15.08 -7.44
C THR A 91 7.78 14.83 -7.14
N ASN A 92 8.07 14.05 -6.09
CA ASN A 92 9.38 13.41 -5.85
C ASN A 92 9.20 11.99 -5.31
N LEU A 93 9.42 11.00 -6.17
CA LEU A 93 9.17 9.60 -5.79
C LEU A 93 10.28 9.00 -4.90
N LEU A 94 11.50 9.56 -4.92
CA LEU A 94 12.67 8.94 -4.28
C LEU A 94 12.50 8.75 -2.76
N PRO A 95 12.04 9.76 -1.99
CA PRO A 95 11.79 9.57 -0.56
C PRO A 95 10.76 8.46 -0.28
N GLY A 96 9.70 8.39 -1.09
CA GLY A 96 8.66 7.37 -0.96
C GLY A 96 9.18 5.96 -1.22
N ILE A 97 9.97 5.79 -2.28
CA ILE A 97 10.61 4.51 -2.62
C ILE A 97 11.62 4.11 -1.53
N SER A 98 12.44 5.04 -1.04
CA SER A 98 13.37 4.79 0.06
C SER A 98 12.66 4.33 1.33
N GLN A 99 11.54 4.96 1.68
CA GLN A 99 10.72 4.57 2.83
C GLN A 99 10.10 3.18 2.64
N ALA A 100 9.58 2.88 1.45
CA ALA A 100 9.04 1.56 1.13
C ALA A 100 10.09 0.46 1.27
N TYR A 101 11.30 0.69 0.76
CA TYR A 101 12.42 -0.24 0.87
C TYR A 101 12.78 -0.53 2.34
N LYS A 102 12.86 0.51 3.19
CA LYS A 102 13.13 0.34 4.62
C LYS A 102 12.07 -0.52 5.32
N ILE A 103 10.80 -0.32 5.00
CA ILE A 103 9.69 -1.10 5.58
C ILE A 103 9.78 -2.57 5.17
N LEU A 104 10.09 -2.83 3.91
CA LEU A 104 10.22 -4.19 3.39
C LEU A 104 11.46 -4.91 3.94
N LEU A 105 12.56 -4.21 4.21
CA LEU A 105 13.73 -4.79 4.88
C LEU A 105 13.44 -5.27 6.31
N ILE A 106 12.52 -4.60 7.01
CA ILE A 106 12.13 -4.95 8.39
C ILE A 106 11.08 -6.08 8.39
N SER A 107 10.54 -6.45 7.23
CA SER A 107 9.65 -7.61 7.14
C SER A 107 10.41 -8.89 7.51
N PRO A 108 9.83 -9.77 8.37
CA PRO A 108 10.43 -11.05 8.66
C PRO A 108 10.79 -11.75 7.36
N GLN A 109 12.08 -11.99 7.15
CA GLN A 109 12.51 -12.95 6.14
C GLN A 109 11.99 -14.29 6.65
N GLU A 110 11.16 -15.00 5.87
CA GLU A 110 10.93 -16.41 6.17
C GLU A 110 12.30 -17.08 6.20
N SER A 111 12.67 -17.59 7.37
CA SER A 111 13.91 -18.32 7.56
C SER A 111 13.88 -19.50 6.59
N GLU A 112 14.74 -19.49 5.57
CA GLU A 112 15.16 -20.71 4.91
C GLU A 112 15.93 -21.54 5.96
N THR A 113 15.22 -22.27 6.81
CA THR A 113 15.82 -23.29 7.67
C THR A 113 14.81 -24.39 7.87
N GLY A 114 14.82 -25.30 6.90
CA GLY A 114 13.98 -26.49 6.88
C GLY A 114 14.54 -27.52 5.92
N GLN A 115 15.83 -27.87 6.06
CA GLN A 115 16.38 -29.19 5.74
C GLN A 115 17.49 -29.52 6.74
#